data_AF-A0A2D6NUE0-F1
#
_entry.id   AF-A0A2D6NUE0-F1
#
_cell.length_a   1.000
_cell.length_b   1.000
_cell.length_c   1.000
_cell.angle_alpha   90.00
_cell.angle_beta   90.00
_cell.angle_gamma   90.00
#
_symmetry.space_group_name_H-M   'P 1'
#
loop_
_entity.id
_entity.type
_entity.pdbx_description
1 polymer ?
#
loop_
_entity_poly.entity_id
_entity_poly.type
_entity_poly.pdbx_seq_one_letter_code
_entity_poly.pdbx_strand_id
1 'polypeptide(L)'
;MKKTNTLKIILTIFIFSFLILPTAQAQVLDPGTSQQDLETQETAFLDAAGLNKNISLGQIISFIIKILLSFLGVIFIVLIIYAGFMWMTSAGNEEKITKAKSTMTAAIIGLTIVLSAFLITFFVIDQLLVATKGGSGLNSNF
;
A
#
# COMPACT_ATOMS: atom_id res chain seq x y z
N MET A 1 -10.42 -32.69 12.38
CA MET A 1 -9.25 -32.76 11.48
C MET A 1 -9.27 -31.78 10.28
N LYS A 2 -9.89 -30.57 10.32
CA LYS A 2 -9.92 -29.69 9.11
C LYS A 2 -9.75 -28.16 9.29
N LYS A 3 -9.50 -27.64 10.50
CA LYS A 3 -9.43 -26.18 10.72
C LYS A 3 -8.15 -25.53 10.17
N THR A 4 -7.03 -26.26 10.12
CA THR A 4 -5.74 -25.78 9.59
C THR A 4 -5.74 -25.57 8.08
N ASN A 5 -6.58 -26.30 7.33
CA ASN A 5 -6.62 -26.21 5.88
C ASN A 5 -7.53 -25.06 5.40
N THR A 6 -8.52 -24.69 6.21
CA THR A 6 -9.42 -23.56 5.91
C THR A 6 -8.67 -22.22 5.97
N LEU A 7 -7.75 -22.08 6.94
CA LEU A 7 -6.90 -20.89 7.07
C LEU A 7 -5.92 -20.75 5.88
N LYS A 8 -5.35 -21.87 5.41
CA LYS A 8 -4.46 -21.89 4.24
C LYS A 8 -5.20 -21.53 2.95
N ILE A 9 -6.43 -22.02 2.77
CA ILE A 9 -7.28 -21.71 1.61
C ILE A 9 -7.66 -20.22 1.56
N ILE A 10 -8.01 -19.61 2.70
CA ILE A 10 -8.27 -18.16 2.78
C ILE A 10 -7.01 -17.36 2.45
N LEU A 11 -5.85 -17.79 2.95
CA LEU A 11 -4.57 -17.16 2.65
C LEU A 11 -4.22 -17.26 1.14
N THR A 12 -4.42 -18.43 0.53
CA THR A 12 -4.15 -18.66 -0.90
C THR A 12 -5.12 -17.88 -1.80
N ILE A 13 -6.42 -17.83 -1.44
CA ILE A 13 -7.42 -17.03 -2.18
C ILE A 13 -7.11 -15.53 -2.06
N PHE A 14 -6.68 -15.07 -0.89
CA PHE A 14 -6.30 -13.66 -0.69
C PHE A 14 -5.04 -13.30 -1.51
N ILE A 15 -4.05 -14.18 -1.56
CA ILE A 15 -2.83 -14.02 -2.38
C ILE A 15 -3.16 -14.04 -3.87
N PHE A 16 -4.06 -14.92 -4.31
CA PHE A 16 -4.49 -15.00 -5.71
C PHE A 16 -5.34 -13.78 -6.12
N SER A 17 -6.18 -13.28 -5.21
CA SER A 17 -6.93 -12.03 -5.40
C SER A 17 -6.00 -10.80 -5.45
N PHE A 18 -4.88 -10.84 -4.73
CA PHE A 18 -3.87 -9.79 -4.74
C PHE A 18 -3.04 -9.76 -6.05
N LEU A 19 -2.95 -10.90 -6.75
CA LEU A 19 -2.26 -11.03 -8.03
C LEU A 19 -3.07 -10.47 -9.22
N ILE A 20 -4.37 -10.23 -9.05
CA ILE A 20 -5.29 -9.76 -10.11
C ILE A 20 -5.59 -8.25 -9.98
N LEU A 21 -5.07 -7.55 -8.98
CA LEU A 21 -5.27 -6.11 -8.87
C LEU A 21 -4.48 -5.36 -9.97
N PRO A 22 -5.15 -4.54 -10.80
CA PRO A 22 -4.47 -3.74 -11.80
C PRO A 22 -3.58 -2.73 -11.08
N THR A 23 -2.32 -2.69 -11.46
CA THR A 23 -1.37 -1.72 -10.97
C THR A 23 -1.74 -0.36 -11.54
N ALA A 24 -2.55 0.40 -10.79
CA ALA A 24 -2.80 1.81 -11.05
C ALA A 24 -1.46 2.56 -10.95
N GLN A 25 -0.87 2.85 -12.10
CA GLN A 25 0.18 3.85 -12.19
C GLN A 25 -0.41 5.20 -11.79
N ALA A 26 0.37 5.94 -11.00
CA ALA A 26 0.05 7.28 -10.59
C ALA A 26 0.02 8.16 -11.85
N GLN A 27 -1.09 8.86 -12.07
CA GLN A 27 -1.16 9.87 -13.10
C GLN A 27 -0.21 10.99 -12.71
N VAL A 28 0.83 11.18 -13.51
CA VAL A 28 1.51 12.46 -13.64
C VAL A 28 0.42 13.46 -14.00
N LEU A 29 0.22 14.47 -13.16
CA LEU A 29 -0.68 15.58 -13.41
C LEU A 29 -0.12 16.37 -14.60
N ASP A 30 -0.52 15.99 -15.82
CA ASP A 30 -0.42 16.86 -16.98
C ASP A 30 -1.61 17.85 -16.92
N PRO A 31 -1.38 19.16 -16.76
CA PRO A 31 -2.45 20.13 -16.63
C PRO A 31 -2.97 20.49 -18.03
N GLY A 32 -3.78 19.61 -18.63
CA GLY A 32 -4.42 19.97 -19.89
C GLY A 32 -4.92 18.80 -20.72
N THR A 33 -5.95 18.10 -20.25
CA THR A 33 -7.07 17.63 -21.09
C THR A 33 -8.09 16.97 -20.18
N SER A 34 -9.24 17.61 -20.10
CA SER A 34 -10.40 17.14 -19.38
C SER A 34 -11.16 16.10 -20.22
N GLN A 35 -11.67 15.10 -19.49
CA GLN A 35 -12.82 14.26 -19.79
C GLN A 35 -12.60 13.01 -20.65
N GLN A 36 -13.37 12.00 -20.23
CA GLN A 36 -13.73 10.73 -20.88
C GLN A 36 -12.92 9.52 -20.41
N ASP A 37 -13.34 8.87 -19.34
CA ASP A 37 -14.53 8.01 -19.20
C ASP A 37 -14.19 6.54 -19.50
N LEU A 38 -14.15 5.74 -18.44
CA LEU A 38 -14.66 4.37 -18.44
C LEU A 38 -13.93 3.32 -19.31
N GLU A 39 -12.60 3.28 -19.29
CA GLU A 39 -11.84 2.07 -19.68
C GLU A 39 -10.94 1.62 -18.53
N THR A 40 -11.65 1.28 -17.47
CA THR A 40 -11.19 0.46 -16.37
C THR A 40 -10.83 -0.91 -16.96
N GLN A 41 -9.60 -1.40 -16.72
CA GLN A 41 -9.22 -2.82 -16.84
C GLN A 41 -8.56 -3.31 -18.15
N GLU A 42 -8.26 -2.49 -19.17
CA GLU A 42 -7.41 -2.95 -20.32
C GLU A 42 -6.07 -2.20 -20.38
N THR A 43 -6.11 -0.88 -20.24
CA THR A 43 -4.93 0.00 -20.19
C THR A 43 -4.00 -0.31 -19.01
N ALA A 44 -4.55 -0.78 -17.88
CA ALA A 44 -3.76 -1.15 -16.70
C ALA A 44 -2.97 -2.47 -16.86
N PHE A 45 -3.40 -3.38 -17.75
CA PHE A 45 -2.66 -4.60 -18.05
C PHE A 45 -1.53 -4.35 -19.06
N LEU A 46 -1.75 -3.45 -20.02
CA LEU A 46 -0.71 -3.05 -20.99
C LEU A 46 0.41 -2.24 -20.33
N ASP A 47 0.08 -1.49 -19.27
CA ASP A 47 1.01 -0.69 -18.50
C ASP A 47 1.75 -1.50 -17.40
N ALA A 48 1.14 -2.59 -16.92
CA ALA A 48 1.80 -3.61 -16.09
C ALA A 48 2.70 -4.55 -16.93
N ALA A 49 2.36 -4.78 -18.20
CA ALA A 49 3.13 -5.58 -19.15
C ALA A 49 4.36 -4.86 -19.71
N GLY A 50 4.59 -3.59 -19.35
CA GLY A 50 5.79 -2.84 -19.75
C GLY A 50 5.85 -2.51 -21.24
N LEU A 51 4.72 -2.50 -21.95
CA LEU A 51 4.67 -2.15 -23.37
C LEU A 51 4.71 -0.64 -23.64
N ASN A 52 4.75 0.20 -22.60
CA ASN A 52 4.96 1.63 -22.76
C ASN A 52 6.46 1.95 -22.85
N LYS A 53 6.87 2.16 -24.10
CA LYS A 53 8.14 2.74 -24.55
C LYS A 53 8.51 3.91 -23.62
N ASN A 54 9.67 3.80 -22.95
CA ASN A 54 10.26 4.72 -21.96
C ASN A 54 10.02 4.36 -20.47
N ILE A 55 10.34 3.13 -20.08
CA ILE A 55 10.45 2.77 -18.65
C ILE A 55 11.66 3.53 -18.06
N SER A 56 11.37 4.61 -17.31
CA SER A 56 12.40 5.31 -16.52
C SER A 56 12.80 4.46 -15.31
N LEU A 57 14.07 4.55 -14.87
CA LEU A 57 14.53 3.85 -13.65
C LEU A 57 13.65 4.18 -12.43
N GLY A 58 13.13 5.40 -12.35
CA GLY A 58 12.23 5.84 -11.29
C GLY A 58 10.90 5.08 -11.24
N GLN A 59 10.33 4.71 -12.40
CA GLN A 59 9.08 3.94 -12.45
C GLN A 59 9.27 2.51 -11.96
N ILE A 60 10.38 1.85 -12.34
CA ILE A 60 10.70 0.49 -11.87
C ILE A 60 10.84 0.47 -10.34
N ILE A 61 11.58 1.43 -9.80
CA ILE A 61 11.80 1.55 -8.34
C ILE A 61 10.47 1.81 -7.63
N SER A 62 9.64 2.71 -8.15
CA SER A 62 8.32 3.00 -7.58
C SER A 62 7.39 1.79 -7.60
N PHE A 63 7.42 0.98 -8.66
CA PHE A 63 6.64 -0.24 -8.77
C PHE A 63 7.07 -1.28 -7.73
N ILE A 64 8.38 -1.51 -7.59
CA ILE A 64 8.94 -2.44 -6.59
C ILE A 64 8.62 -1.98 -5.17
N ILE A 65 8.74 -0.68 -4.88
CA ILE A 65 8.39 -0.14 -3.56
C ILE A 65 6.90 -0.35 -3.27
N LYS A 66 6.00 -0.06 -4.22
CA LYS A 66 4.55 -0.25 -4.05
C LYS A 66 4.20 -1.72 -3.78
N ILE A 67 4.79 -2.66 -4.53
CA ILE A 67 4.52 -4.10 -4.32
C ILE A 67 5.00 -4.55 -2.94
N LEU A 68 6.17 -4.09 -2.50
CA LEU A 68 6.73 -4.40 -1.18
C LEU A 68 5.91 -3.80 -0.04
N LEU A 69 5.49 -2.54 -0.15
CA LEU A 69 4.67 -1.88 0.88
C LEU A 69 3.32 -2.56 1.03
N SER A 70 2.69 -2.96 -0.07
CA SER A 70 1.40 -3.63 -0.01
C SER A 70 1.52 -5.02 0.61
N PHE A 71 2.55 -5.79 0.24
CA PHE A 71 2.84 -7.08 0.88
C PHE A 71 3.10 -6.91 2.39
N LEU A 72 3.86 -5.89 2.77
CA LEU A 72 4.18 -5.60 4.16
C LEU A 72 2.92 -5.25 4.98
N GLY A 73 2.00 -4.46 4.43
CA GLY A 73 0.72 -4.13 5.07
C GLY A 73 -0.13 -5.38 5.38
N VAL A 74 -0.18 -6.33 4.44
CA VAL A 74 -0.87 -7.61 4.64
C VAL A 74 -0.22 -8.42 5.77
N ILE A 75 1.11 -8.47 5.82
CA ILE A 75 1.85 -9.15 6.89
C ILE A 75 1.53 -8.57 8.27
N PHE A 76 1.45 -7.24 8.39
CA PHE A 76 1.07 -6.61 9.65
C PHE A 76 -0.33 -7.03 10.11
N ILE A 77 -1.31 -7.11 9.20
CA ILE A 77 -2.66 -7.57 9.53
C ILE A 77 -2.64 -9.01 10.07
N VAL A 78 -1.87 -9.89 9.43
CA VAL A 78 -1.77 -11.31 9.82
C VAL A 78 -1.10 -11.44 11.20
N LEU A 79 -0.05 -10.66 11.46
CA LEU A 79 0.64 -10.66 12.76
C LEU A 79 -0.28 -10.18 13.90
N ILE A 80 -1.09 -9.15 13.66
CA ILE A 80 -2.07 -8.66 14.64
C ILE A 80 -3.11 -9.73 14.94
N ILE A 81 -3.64 -10.41 13.92
CA ILE A 81 -4.59 -11.51 14.10
C ILE A 81 -3.95 -12.66 14.88
N TYR A 82 -2.71 -13.03 14.54
CA TYR A 82 -1.97 -14.09 15.24
C TYR A 82 -1.73 -13.74 16.72
N ALA A 83 -1.28 -12.52 17.00
CA ALA A 83 -1.09 -12.04 18.36
C ALA A 83 -2.42 -12.00 19.14
N GLY A 84 -3.51 -11.60 18.50
CA GLY A 84 -4.86 -11.61 19.08
C GLY A 84 -5.34 -13.02 19.42
N PHE A 85 -5.14 -13.99 18.54
CA PHE A 85 -5.44 -15.40 18.82
C PHE A 85 -4.58 -15.95 19.96
N MET A 86 -3.29 -15.61 19.99
CA MET A 86 -2.40 -16.02 21.08
C MET A 86 -2.87 -15.43 22.42
N TRP A 87 -3.28 -14.16 22.44
CA TRP A 87 -3.80 -13.51 23.64
C TRP A 87 -5.10 -14.19 24.12
N MET A 88 -6.05 -14.45 23.21
CA MET A 88 -7.33 -15.06 23.53
C MET A 88 -7.22 -16.53 23.97
N THR A 89 -6.21 -17.25 23.47
CA THR A 89 -5.96 -18.66 23.82
C THR A 89 -5.02 -18.85 25.01
N SER A 90 -4.56 -17.76 25.64
CA SER A 90 -3.58 -17.84 26.73
C SER A 90 -4.14 -18.40 28.05
N ALA A 91 -5.46 -18.50 28.22
CA ALA A 91 -6.13 -19.20 29.33
C ALA A 91 -5.61 -18.88 30.74
N GLY A 92 -5.13 -17.65 30.98
CA GLY A 92 -4.57 -17.23 32.27
C GLY A 92 -3.05 -17.43 32.45
N ASN A 93 -2.35 -17.97 31.46
CA ASN A 93 -0.89 -18.02 31.48
C ASN A 93 -0.30 -16.62 31.17
N GLU A 94 0.28 -15.98 32.19
CA GLU A 94 0.85 -14.63 32.11
C GLU A 94 1.99 -14.49 31.10
N GLU A 95 2.79 -15.55 30.90
CA GLU A 95 3.91 -15.54 29.95
C GLU A 95 3.38 -15.43 28.51
N LYS A 96 2.33 -16.18 28.18
CA LYS A 96 1.70 -16.12 26.86
C LYS A 96 0.96 -14.80 26.63
N ILE A 97 0.33 -14.25 27.67
CA ILE A 97 -0.32 -12.94 27.60
C ILE A 97 0.73 -11.84 27.35
N THR A 98 1.84 -11.87 28.09
CA THR A 98 2.92 -10.89 27.95
C THR A 98 3.56 -10.95 26.57
N LYS A 99 3.79 -12.17 26.06
CA LYS A 99 4.34 -12.38 24.71
C LYS A 99 3.37 -11.92 23.61
N ALA A 100 2.08 -12.21 23.75
CA ALA A 100 1.05 -11.76 22.82
C ALA A 100 0.94 -10.23 22.81
N LYS A 101 0.92 -9.59 23.99
CA LYS A 101 0.91 -8.14 24.12
C LYS A 101 2.15 -7.51 23.47
N SER A 102 3.35 -7.98 23.81
CA SER A 102 4.59 -7.48 23.21
C SER A 102 4.59 -7.56 21.68
N THR A 103 4.14 -8.70 21.13
CA THR A 103 3.99 -8.89 19.68
C THR A 103 2.98 -7.91 19.07
N MET A 104 1.84 -7.71 19.74
CA MET A 104 0.80 -6.79 19.30
C MET A 104 1.28 -5.33 19.31
N THR A 105 1.97 -4.91 20.37
CA THR A 105 2.53 -3.55 20.46
C THR A 105 3.59 -3.31 19.39
N ALA A 106 4.47 -4.29 19.16
CA ALA A 106 5.48 -4.21 18.10
C ALA A 106 4.85 -4.10 16.70
N ALA A 107 3.78 -4.86 16.43
CA ALA A 107 3.05 -4.78 15.16
C ALA A 107 2.37 -3.41 14.97
N ILE A 108 1.77 -2.85 16.03
CA ILE A 108 1.11 -1.53 15.98
C ILE A 108 2.13 -0.41 15.75
N ILE A 109 3.29 -0.47 16.41
CA ILE A 109 4.37 0.50 16.22
C ILE A 109 4.88 0.45 14.78
N GLY A 110 5.13 -0.76 14.24
CA GLY A 110 5.55 -0.93 12.85
C GLY A 110 4.55 -0.35 11.85
N LEU A 111 3.25 -0.64 12.04
CA LEU A 111 2.19 -0.09 11.20
C LEU A 111 2.11 1.43 11.28
N THR A 112 2.24 1.99 12.49
CA THR A 112 2.22 3.44 12.73
C THR A 112 3.36 4.15 12.00
N ILE A 113 4.57 3.58 11.99
CA ILE A 113 5.73 4.13 11.29
C ILE A 113 5.49 4.17 9.79
N VAL A 114 4.96 3.09 9.19
CA VAL A 114 4.67 3.03 7.75
C VAL A 114 3.62 4.07 7.35
N LEU A 115 2.53 4.17 8.12
CA LEU A 115 1.48 5.17 7.91
C LEU A 115 2.05 6.59 8.01
N SER A 116 2.87 6.85 9.04
CA SER A 116 3.48 8.16 9.26
C SER A 116 4.44 8.54 8.13
N ALA A 117 5.26 7.60 7.65
CA ALA A 117 6.17 7.84 6.53
C ALA A 117 5.43 8.22 5.25
N PHE A 118 4.29 7.57 4.98
CA PHE A 118 3.42 7.92 3.87
C PHE A 118 2.87 9.35 4.05
N LEU A 119 2.24 9.64 5.18
CA LEU A 119 1.68 10.97 5.47
C LEU A 119 2.72 12.09 5.31
N ILE A 120 3.93 11.90 5.84
CA ILE A 120 5.02 12.86 5.72
C ILE A 120 5.42 13.06 4.24
N THR A 121 5.54 11.98 3.47
CA THR A 121 5.91 12.05 2.05
C THR A 121 4.88 12.87 1.26
N PHE A 122 3.58 12.61 1.48
CA PHE A 122 2.52 13.38 0.83
C PHE A 122 2.54 14.84 1.25
N PHE A 123 2.72 15.12 2.55
CA PHE A 123 2.81 16.47 3.05
C PHE A 123 3.96 17.26 2.43
N VAL A 124 5.15 16.65 2.31
CA VAL A 124 6.31 17.30 1.68
C VAL A 124 6.05 17.57 0.21
N ILE A 125 5.55 16.59 -0.55
CA ILE A 125 5.27 16.77 -1.98
C ILE A 125 4.21 17.87 -2.21
N ASP A 126 3.16 17.90 -1.39
CA ASP A 126 2.09 18.91 -1.48
C ASP A 126 2.64 20.31 -1.22
N GLN A 127 3.46 20.48 -0.18
CA GLN A 127 4.12 21.75 0.12
C GLN A 127 5.06 22.22 -1.00
N LEU A 128 5.83 21.30 -1.60
CA LEU A 128 6.69 21.64 -2.74
C LEU A 128 5.89 22.00 -3.99
N LEU A 129 4.76 21.35 -4.22
CA LEU A 129 3.87 21.61 -5.34
C LEU A 129 3.16 22.96 -5.18
N VAL A 130 2.70 23.30 -3.97
CA VAL A 130 2.15 24.63 -3.65
C VAL A 130 3.20 25.72 -3.80
N ALA A 131 4.42 25.51 -3.31
CA ALA A 131 5.52 26.46 -3.47
C ALA A 131 5.91 26.68 -4.94
N THR A 132 5.86 25.64 -5.77
CA THR A 132 6.16 25.72 -7.21
C THR A 132 5.02 26.37 -8.01
N LYS A 133 3.76 26.09 -7.66
CA LYS A 133 2.58 26.75 -8.26
C LYS A 133 2.42 28.21 -7.79
N GLY A 134 2.89 28.54 -6.59
CA GLY A 134 2.92 29.91 -6.07
C GLY A 134 3.89 30.84 -6.81
N GLY A 135 4.90 30.29 -7.50
CA GLY A 135 5.84 31.07 -8.33
C GLY A 135 5.41 31.29 -9.79
N SER A 136 4.37 30.58 -10.26
CA SER A 136 3.88 30.63 -11.65
C SER A 136 2.55 31.38 -11.81
N GLY A 137 2.10 32.09 -10.77
CA GLY A 137 0.81 32.79 -10.71
C GLY A 137 0.81 34.27 -11.13
N LEU A 138 1.83 34.79 -11.83
CA LEU A 138 1.88 36.18 -12.29
C LEU A 138 1.89 36.32 -13.83
N ASN A 139 1.04 35.60 -14.55
CA ASN A 139 0.68 36.01 -15.91
C ASN A 139 -0.75 35.59 -16.28
N SER A 140 -1.69 36.48 -16.02
CA SER A 140 -2.84 36.74 -16.89
C SER A 140 -3.58 37.91 -16.27
N ASN A 141 -3.31 39.13 -16.74
CA ASN A 141 -4.17 40.33 -16.70
C ASN A 141 -3.35 41.58 -17.07
N PHE A 142 -2.80 41.61 -18.28
CA PHE A 142 -2.69 42.78 -19.17
C PHE A 142 -2.53 42.26 -20.60
#